data_AF-A0A951JGL7-F1
#
_entry.id   AF-A0A951JGL7-F1
#
_cell.length_a   1.000
_cell.length_b   1.000
_cell.length_c   1.000
_cell.angle_alpha   90.00
_cell.angle_beta   90.00
_cell.angle_gamma   90.00
#
_symmetry.space_group_name_H-M   'P 1'
#
loop_
_entity.id
_entity.type
_entity.pdbx_description
1 polymer ?
#
loop_
_entity_poly.entity_id
_entity_poly.type
_entity_poly.pdbx_seq_one_letter_code
_entity_poly.pdbx_strand_id
1 'polypeptide(L)'
;EPAVRGLPLPDGVAAVGTEVVAAESGPPTVRVAYAAPAPLPPQATQILSRHLARELGEPALRVEFVHVPVLPVALDPAAPQAARLGEMAALARRFPRLVVELAAPADADSTVVRRAADLVRRAGVEPAGVMADSGADLTVRLRIQPAPRDE
;
A
#
# COMPACT_ATOMS: atom_id res chain seq x y z
N GLU A 1 8.98 -2.74 14.73
CA GLU A 1 8.99 -3.28 13.34
C GLU A 1 9.01 -4.82 13.24
N PRO A 2 9.85 -5.60 13.95
CA PRO A 2 9.90 -7.05 13.76
C PRO A 2 8.60 -7.78 14.13
N ALA A 3 7.92 -7.36 15.21
CA ALA A 3 6.62 -7.92 15.61
C ALA A 3 5.51 -7.76 14.55
N VAL A 4 5.59 -6.75 13.69
CA VAL A 4 4.61 -6.54 12.60
C VAL A 4 4.97 -7.38 11.38
N ARG A 5 6.25 -7.62 11.12
CA ARG A 5 6.70 -8.56 10.08
C ARG A 5 6.27 -9.99 10.37
N GLY A 6 6.17 -10.37 11.65
CA GLY A 6 5.74 -11.70 12.09
C GLY A 6 4.23 -11.91 12.17
N LEU A 7 3.40 -10.92 11.79
CA LEU A 7 1.95 -11.08 11.86
C LEU A 7 1.46 -12.18 10.92
N PRO A 8 0.53 -13.06 11.37
CA PRO A 8 -0.07 -14.09 10.53
C PRO A 8 -1.12 -13.44 9.62
N LEU A 9 -0.66 -12.71 8.60
CA LEU A 9 -1.51 -12.00 7.66
C LEU A 9 -2.16 -12.99 6.68
N PRO A 10 -3.44 -12.79 6.32
CA PRO A 10 -4.09 -13.58 5.28
C PRO A 10 -3.40 -13.43 3.92
N ASP A 11 -3.62 -14.41 3.03
CA ASP A 11 -3.12 -14.34 1.65
C ASP A 11 -3.59 -13.06 0.94
N GLY A 12 -2.67 -12.43 0.21
CA GLY A 12 -2.93 -11.16 -0.48
C GLY A 12 -2.96 -9.93 0.43
N VAL A 13 -2.64 -10.09 1.72
CA VAL A 13 -2.49 -8.98 2.68
C VAL A 13 -1.03 -8.86 3.10
N ALA A 14 -0.50 -7.63 3.08
CA ALA A 14 0.86 -7.40 3.56
C ALA A 14 0.98 -6.07 4.32
N ALA A 15 1.73 -6.10 5.43
CA ALA A 15 2.02 -4.91 6.21
C ALA A 15 3.02 -4.00 5.46
N VAL A 16 2.64 -2.74 5.28
CA VAL A 16 3.39 -1.75 4.50
C VAL A 16 3.99 -0.64 5.35
N GLY A 17 3.52 -0.49 6.59
CA GLY A 17 4.10 0.45 7.54
C GLY A 17 3.52 0.32 8.93
N THR A 18 4.25 0.88 9.90
CA THR A 18 3.82 0.96 11.29
C THR A 18 4.14 2.33 11.84
N GLU A 19 3.17 2.93 12.51
CA GLU A 19 3.34 4.19 13.22
C GLU A 19 2.92 4.00 14.66
N VAL A 20 3.76 4.40 15.61
CA VAL A 20 3.37 4.45 17.01
C VAL A 20 2.85 5.86 17.28
N VAL A 21 1.57 5.95 17.61
CA VAL A 21 0.95 7.21 18.00
C VAL A 21 0.94 7.24 19.53
N ALA A 22 1.75 8.15 20.09
CA ALA A 22 1.72 8.42 21.51
C ALA A 22 0.31 8.92 21.88
N ALA A 23 -0.35 8.24 22.81
CA ALA A 23 -1.60 8.73 23.35
C ALA A 23 -1.29 9.83 24.37
N GLU A 24 -1.88 11.03 24.19
CA GLU A 24 -1.77 12.12 25.18
C GLU A 24 -2.36 11.72 26.55
N SER A 25 -3.34 10.80 26.55
CA SER A 25 -3.77 10.06 27.73
C SER A 25 -4.30 8.68 27.32
N GLY A 26 -3.81 7.63 27.97
CA GLY A 26 -4.21 6.24 27.71
C GLY A 26 -3.08 5.32 27.21
N PRO A 27 -3.40 4.05 26.93
CA PRO A 27 -2.40 3.11 26.41
C PRO A 27 -1.90 3.54 25.02
N PRO A 28 -0.66 3.20 24.66
CA PRO A 28 -0.11 3.52 23.35
C PRO A 28 -0.97 2.93 22.24
N THR A 29 -1.09 3.68 21.14
CA THR A 29 -1.78 3.22 19.93
C THR A 29 -0.76 2.91 18.85
N VAL A 30 -0.79 1.69 18.32
CA VAL A 30 -0.01 1.29 17.15
C VAL A 30 -0.92 1.29 15.94
N ARG A 31 -0.58 2.13 14.95
CA ARG A 31 -1.19 2.10 13.63
C ARG A 31 -0.41 1.17 12.73
N VAL A 32 -1.08 0.18 12.17
CA VAL A 32 -0.52 -0.75 11.20
C VAL A 32 -1.18 -0.49 9.86
N ALA A 33 -0.40 0.02 8.91
CA ALA A 33 -0.85 0.14 7.53
C ALA A 33 -0.66 -1.19 6.82
N TYR A 34 -1.73 -1.68 6.18
CA TYR A 34 -1.72 -2.94 5.43
C TYR A 34 -2.29 -2.73 4.04
N ALA A 35 -1.66 -3.35 3.06
CA ALA A 35 -2.10 -3.37 1.68
C ALA A 35 -2.95 -4.63 1.42
N ALA A 36 -4.14 -4.45 0.86
CA ALA A 36 -5.08 -5.53 0.51
C ALA A 36 -6.06 -5.08 -0.59
N PRO A 37 -6.63 -6.00 -1.39
CA PRO A 37 -7.65 -5.65 -2.38
C PRO A 37 -8.96 -5.18 -1.76
N ALA A 38 -9.27 -5.66 -0.55
CA ALA A 38 -10.43 -5.25 0.24
C ALA A 38 -10.03 -5.07 1.71
N PRO A 39 -10.79 -4.28 2.50
CA PRO A 39 -10.56 -4.15 3.93
C PRO A 39 -10.64 -5.51 4.65
N LEU A 40 -9.80 -5.71 5.67
CA LEU A 40 -9.88 -6.88 6.54
C LEU A 40 -11.23 -6.91 7.26
N PRO A 41 -11.85 -8.10 7.41
CA PRO A 41 -13.07 -8.22 8.19
C PRO A 41 -12.80 -7.88 9.67
N PRO A 42 -13.79 -7.33 10.39
CA PRO A 42 -13.60 -6.91 11.79
C PRO A 42 -13.08 -8.01 12.72
N GLN A 43 -13.42 -9.28 12.45
CA GLN A 43 -12.93 -10.40 13.22
C GLN A 43 -11.43 -10.67 13.00
N ALA A 44 -10.94 -10.51 11.76
CA ALA A 44 -9.51 -10.66 11.46
C ALA A 44 -8.70 -9.53 12.11
N THR A 45 -9.17 -8.29 12.05
CA THR A 45 -8.49 -7.16 12.71
C THR A 45 -8.39 -7.39 14.23
N GLN A 46 -9.45 -7.87 14.89
CA GLN A 46 -9.41 -8.22 16.31
C GLN A 46 -8.42 -9.34 16.66
N ILE A 47 -8.32 -10.38 15.81
CA ILE A 47 -7.35 -11.47 15.99
C ILE A 47 -5.93 -10.93 15.88
N LEU A 48 -5.66 -10.14 14.83
CA LEU A 48 -4.34 -9.54 14.60
C LEU A 48 -3.96 -8.54 15.71
N SER A 49 -4.90 -7.71 16.19
CA SER A 49 -4.66 -6.80 17.32
C SER A 49 -4.23 -7.56 18.57
N ARG A 50 -4.94 -8.65 18.91
CA ARG A 50 -4.59 -9.48 20.08
C ARG A 50 -3.25 -10.18 19.92
N HIS A 51 -2.93 -10.63 18.71
CA HIS A 51 -1.63 -11.23 18.43
C HIS A 51 -0.51 -10.20 18.60
N LEU A 52 -0.64 -9.01 18.01
CA LEU A 52 0.35 -7.94 18.13
C LEU A 52 0.54 -7.48 19.58
N ALA A 53 -0.56 -7.34 20.34
CA ALA A 53 -0.50 -7.02 21.76
C ALA A 53 0.28 -8.08 22.57
N ARG A 54 0.10 -9.37 22.25
CA ARG A 54 0.84 -10.46 22.89
C ARG A 54 2.33 -10.46 22.52
N GLU A 55 2.64 -10.32 21.23
CA GLU A 55 4.02 -10.26 20.74
C GLU A 55 4.80 -9.08 21.32
N LEU A 56 4.12 -7.96 21.56
CA LEU A 56 4.73 -6.77 22.18
C LEU A 56 4.69 -6.79 23.72
N GLY A 57 4.06 -7.80 24.34
CA GLY A 57 3.92 -7.88 25.80
C GLY A 57 3.00 -6.80 26.41
N GLU A 58 2.19 -6.12 25.59
CA GLU A 58 1.38 -4.96 25.97
C GLU A 58 -0.12 -5.28 25.79
N PRO A 59 -0.79 -5.88 26.78
CA PRO A 59 -2.20 -6.29 26.65
C PRO A 59 -3.18 -5.10 26.56
N ALA A 60 -2.77 -3.93 27.04
CA ALA A 60 -3.56 -2.70 26.94
C ALA A 60 -3.37 -1.96 25.61
N LEU A 61 -2.46 -2.43 24.75
CA LEU A 61 -2.14 -1.82 23.46
C LEU A 61 -3.38 -1.65 22.59
N ARG A 62 -3.60 -0.43 22.10
CA ARG A 62 -4.59 -0.17 21.06
C ARG A 62 -3.94 -0.37 19.71
N VAL A 63 -4.60 -1.12 18.83
CA VAL A 63 -4.10 -1.36 17.48
C VAL A 63 -5.13 -0.89 16.48
N GLU A 64 -4.72 0.03 15.61
CA GLU A 64 -5.53 0.57 14.52
C GLU A 64 -4.97 0.05 13.19
N PHE A 65 -5.83 -0.58 12.39
CA PHE A 65 -5.44 -1.08 11.08
C PHE A 65 -5.87 -0.08 9.99
N VAL A 66 -4.90 0.47 9.27
CA VAL A 66 -5.14 1.40 8.16
C VAL A 66 -5.06 0.62 6.84
N HIS A 67 -6.19 0.53 6.13
CA HIS A 67 -6.25 -0.15 4.85
C HIS A 67 -5.66 0.73 3.74
N VAL A 68 -4.76 0.14 2.96
CA VAL A 68 -4.21 0.69 1.73
C VAL A 68 -4.76 -0.15 0.57
N PRO A 69 -5.67 0.38 -0.26
CA PRO A 69 -6.18 -0.37 -1.40
C PRO A 69 -5.08 -0.54 -2.45
N VAL A 70 -4.85 -1.79 -2.89
CA VAL A 70 -3.89 -2.14 -3.96
C VAL A 70 -4.57 -2.48 -5.28
N LEU A 71 -5.78 -1.98 -5.50
CA LEU A 71 -6.52 -2.22 -6.73
C LEU A 71 -5.90 -1.43 -7.90
N PRO A 72 -5.86 -2.01 -9.11
CA PRO A 72 -5.48 -1.26 -10.30
C PRO A 72 -6.44 -0.09 -10.53
N VAL A 73 -5.88 1.09 -10.78
CA VAL A 73 -6.61 2.27 -11.23
C VAL A 73 -6.42 2.37 -12.72
N ALA A 74 -7.49 2.19 -13.49
CA ALA A 74 -7.47 2.38 -14.93
C ALA A 74 -7.08 3.82 -15.28
N LEU A 75 -6.06 3.94 -16.14
CA LEU A 75 -5.62 5.22 -16.65
C LEU A 75 -6.40 5.57 -17.92
N ASP A 76 -7.42 6.40 -17.79
CA ASP A 76 -7.98 7.12 -18.93
C ASP A 76 -7.26 8.47 -19.12
N PRO A 77 -6.48 8.67 -20.21
CA PRO A 77 -5.82 9.94 -20.49
C PRO A 77 -6.80 11.10 -20.76
N ALA A 78 -8.07 10.82 -21.06
CA ALA A 78 -9.12 11.82 -21.22
C ALA A 78 -9.82 12.19 -19.90
N ALA A 79 -9.61 11.42 -18.82
CA ALA A 79 -10.24 11.66 -17.53
C ALA A 79 -9.31 12.37 -16.52
N PRO A 80 -9.86 13.23 -15.65
CA PRO A 80 -9.09 13.84 -14.57
C PRO A 80 -8.74 12.80 -13.50
N GLN A 81 -7.48 12.39 -13.45
CA GLN A 81 -6.96 11.39 -12.49
C GLN A 81 -6.09 11.96 -11.38
N ALA A 82 -5.91 13.28 -11.35
CA ALA A 82 -4.99 13.96 -10.45
C ALA A 82 -5.26 13.65 -8.96
N ALA A 83 -6.52 13.57 -8.54
CA ALA A 83 -6.87 13.26 -7.15
C ALA A 83 -6.43 11.84 -6.74
N ARG A 84 -6.80 10.82 -7.51
CA ARG A 84 -6.45 9.42 -7.22
C ARG A 84 -4.95 9.18 -7.28
N LEU A 85 -4.27 9.71 -8.30
CA LEU A 85 -2.81 9.61 -8.40
C LEU A 85 -2.11 10.37 -7.28
N GLY A 86 -2.66 11.52 -6.86
CA GLY A 86 -2.17 12.27 -5.71
C GLY A 86 -2.29 11.50 -4.39
N GLU A 87 -3.40 10.81 -4.17
CA GLU A 87 -3.59 9.92 -3.01
C GLU A 87 -2.58 8.75 -3.03
N MET A 88 -2.39 8.09 -4.18
CA MET A 88 -1.40 7.03 -4.32
C MET A 88 0.03 7.53 -4.06
N ALA A 89 0.38 8.70 -4.59
CA ALA A 89 1.69 9.33 -4.37
C ALA A 89 1.88 9.74 -2.89
N ALA A 90 0.83 10.19 -2.21
CA ALA A 90 0.87 10.47 -0.78
C ALA A 90 1.11 9.18 0.04
N LEU A 91 0.42 8.09 -0.30
CA LEU A 91 0.60 6.77 0.34
C LEU A 91 2.01 6.22 0.12
N ALA A 92 2.53 6.28 -1.11
CA ALA A 92 3.89 5.82 -1.44
C ALA A 92 4.98 6.63 -0.72
N ARG A 93 4.78 7.96 -0.55
CA ARG A 93 5.70 8.79 0.23
C ARG A 93 5.62 8.50 1.73
N ARG A 94 4.43 8.20 2.24
CA ARG A 94 4.21 7.89 3.67
C ARG A 94 4.75 6.51 4.05
N PHE A 95 4.62 5.52 3.16
CA PHE A 95 5.00 4.14 3.42
C PHE A 95 6.07 3.70 2.41
N PRO A 96 7.38 3.73 2.76
CA PRO A 96 8.48 3.48 1.81
C PRO A 96 8.44 2.11 1.12
N ARG A 97 7.72 1.14 1.69
CA ARG A 97 7.52 -0.18 1.07
C ARG A 97 6.51 -0.16 -0.07
N LEU A 98 5.72 0.89 -0.22
CA LEU A 98 4.77 1.05 -1.31
C LEU A 98 5.46 1.75 -2.47
N VAL A 99 5.34 1.16 -3.64
CA VAL A 99 5.74 1.79 -4.90
C VAL A 99 4.58 1.84 -5.87
N VAL A 100 4.63 2.86 -6.73
CA VAL A 100 3.68 3.01 -7.82
C VAL A 100 4.23 2.29 -9.03
N GLU A 101 3.46 1.38 -9.60
CA GLU A 101 3.83 0.60 -10.78
C GLU A 101 2.83 0.89 -11.90
N LEU A 102 3.34 1.07 -13.11
CA LEU A 102 2.51 1.12 -14.32
C LEU A 102 2.35 -0.29 -14.86
N ALA A 103 1.12 -0.71 -15.07
CA ALA A 103 0.80 -1.95 -15.76
C ALA A 103 0.25 -1.59 -17.14
N ALA A 104 0.87 -2.14 -18.19
CA ALA A 104 0.54 -1.85 -19.57
C ALA A 104 0.31 -3.14 -20.35
N PRO A 105 -0.69 -3.18 -21.26
CA PRO A 105 -0.81 -4.25 -22.25
C PRO A 105 0.51 -4.47 -22.99
N ALA A 106 0.80 -5.71 -23.38
CA ALA A 106 2.06 -6.05 -24.06
C ALA A 106 2.25 -5.29 -25.39
N ASP A 107 1.16 -4.86 -26.02
CA ASP A 107 1.09 -4.11 -27.26
C ASP A 107 0.83 -2.60 -27.05
N ALA A 108 0.93 -2.11 -25.82
CA ALA A 108 0.67 -0.70 -25.51
C ALA A 108 1.64 0.25 -26.24
N ASP A 109 1.09 1.31 -26.82
CA ASP A 109 1.88 2.36 -27.47
C ASP A 109 2.83 3.03 -26.47
N SER A 110 4.13 3.02 -26.79
CA SER A 110 5.20 3.65 -25.99
C SER A 110 4.94 5.12 -25.64
N THR A 111 4.24 5.87 -26.49
CA THR A 111 3.86 7.26 -26.24
C THR A 111 2.78 7.36 -25.16
N VAL A 112 1.82 6.43 -25.16
CA VAL A 112 0.78 6.34 -24.13
C VAL A 112 1.39 5.98 -22.78
N VAL A 113 2.28 4.98 -22.75
CA VAL A 113 3.01 4.58 -21.54
C VAL A 113 3.85 5.74 -20.97
N ARG A 114 4.56 6.48 -21.83
CA ARG A 114 5.35 7.65 -21.44
C ARG A 114 4.48 8.77 -20.85
N ARG A 115 3.35 9.09 -21.49
CA ARG A 115 2.40 10.09 -20.97
C ARG A 115 1.87 9.71 -19.59
N ALA A 116 1.58 8.43 -19.38
CA ALA A 116 1.15 7.94 -18.08
C ALA A 116 2.24 8.03 -17.02
N ALA A 117 3.49 7.69 -17.36
CA ALA A 117 4.63 7.91 -16.47
C ALA A 117 4.75 9.38 -16.09
N ASP A 118 4.58 10.29 -17.04
CA ASP A 118 4.59 11.74 -16.77
C ASP A 118 3.43 12.20 -15.89
N LEU A 119 2.24 11.60 -16.03
CA LEU A 119 1.10 11.85 -15.13
C LEU A 119 1.42 11.43 -13.70
N VAL A 120 1.99 10.24 -13.51
CA VAL A 120 2.41 9.74 -12.19
C VAL A 120 3.50 10.63 -11.59
N ARG A 121 4.49 11.04 -12.38
CA ARG A 121 5.54 11.99 -11.95
C ARG A 121 4.98 13.33 -11.50
N ARG A 122 4.02 13.88 -12.24
CA ARG A 122 3.33 15.13 -11.86
C ARG A 122 2.54 15.00 -10.56
N ALA A 123 2.11 13.80 -10.19
CA ALA A 123 1.50 13.53 -8.89
C ALA A 123 2.53 13.44 -7.73
N GLY A 124 3.83 13.48 -8.04
CA GLY A 124 4.92 13.59 -7.06
C GLY A 124 5.58 12.27 -6.65
N VAL A 125 5.52 11.26 -7.51
CA VAL A 125 6.18 9.96 -7.29
C VAL A 125 6.76 9.42 -8.60
N GLU A 126 7.93 8.79 -8.56
CA GLU A 126 8.50 8.11 -9.72
C GLU A 126 7.90 6.70 -9.83
N PRO A 127 7.37 6.29 -11.00
CA PRO A 127 6.93 4.92 -11.19
C PRO A 127 8.13 3.96 -11.09
N ALA A 128 8.01 2.89 -10.30
CA ALA A 128 9.05 1.89 -10.09
C ALA A 128 9.39 1.08 -11.36
N GLY A 129 8.54 1.17 -12.38
CA GLY A 129 8.72 0.51 -13.66
C GLY A 129 7.41 0.39 -14.42
N VAL A 130 7.52 -0.21 -15.60
CA VAL A 130 6.39 -0.64 -16.41
C VAL A 130 6.39 -2.16 -16.42
N MET A 131 5.31 -2.77 -15.98
CA MET A 131 5.08 -4.19 -16.09
C MET A 131 4.15 -4.49 -17.26
N ALA A 132 4.48 -5.55 -18.01
CA ALA A 132 3.55 -6.15 -18.94
C ALA A 132 2.38 -6.75 -18.15
N ASP A 133 1.17 -6.41 -18.57
CA ASP A 133 -0.08 -6.91 -18.03
C ASP A 133 -0.90 -7.53 -19.17
N SER A 134 -1.68 -8.56 -18.85
CA SER A 134 -2.58 -9.20 -19.81
C SER A 134 -3.91 -8.46 -19.95
N GLY A 135 -4.09 -7.35 -19.22
CA GLY A 135 -5.26 -6.47 -19.32
C GLY A 135 -5.32 -5.71 -20.65
N ALA A 136 -6.51 -5.21 -20.99
CA ALA A 136 -6.74 -4.39 -22.18
C ALA A 136 -6.35 -2.92 -21.98
N ASP A 137 -6.32 -2.47 -20.73
CA ASP A 137 -6.14 -1.06 -20.37
C ASP A 137 -4.82 -0.81 -19.65
N LEU A 138 -4.29 0.39 -19.85
CA LEU A 138 -3.19 0.90 -19.03
C LEU A 138 -3.70 1.17 -17.60
N THR A 139 -3.01 0.68 -16.58
CA THR A 139 -3.39 0.90 -15.19
C THR A 139 -2.21 1.36 -14.34
N VAL A 140 -2.50 2.04 -13.22
CA VAL A 140 -1.55 2.30 -12.14
C VAL A 140 -1.96 1.48 -10.93
N ARG A 141 -1.01 0.85 -10.26
CA ARG A 141 -1.27 0.13 -9.00
C ARG A 141 -0.20 0.45 -7.96
N LEU A 142 -0.61 0.37 -6.70
CA LEU A 142 0.33 0.33 -5.58
C LEU A 142 0.81 -1.11 -5.42
N ARG A 143 2.12 -1.29 -5.47
CA ARG A 143 2.79 -2.56 -5.24
C ARG A 143 3.63 -2.47 -3.98
N ILE A 144 3.72 -3.57 -3.27
CA ILE A 144 4.60 -3.70 -2.11
C ILE A 144 5.97 -4.16 -2.61
N GLN A 145 7.00 -3.37 -2.33
CA GLN A 145 8.36 -3.84 -2.50
C GLN A 145 8.63 -4.99 -1.52
N PRO A 146 9.19 -6.11 -2.01
CA PRO A 146 9.70 -7.13 -1.11
C PRO A 146 10.69 -6.45 -0.15
N ALA A 147 10.66 -6.83 1.13
CA ALA A 147 11.64 -6.30 2.06
C ALA A 147 13.04 -6.61 1.50
N PRO A 148 14.00 -5.68 1.59
CA PRO A 148 15.39 -6.03 1.32
C PRO A 148 15.69 -7.26 2.17
N ARG A 149 16.25 -8.31 1.54
CA ARG A 149 16.76 -9.44 2.30
C ARG A 149 17.84 -8.85 3.19
N ASP A 150 17.63 -8.91 4.50
CA ASP A 150 18.69 -8.63 5.46
C ASP A 150 19.79 -9.67 5.14
N GLU A 151 20.82 -9.26 4.41
CA GLU A 151 22.05 -10.04 4.14
C GLU A 151 22.94 -10.10 5.39
#